data_AF-A0A7S1LFN0-F1
#
_entry.id   AF-A0A7S1LFN0-F1
#
_cell.length_a   1.000
_cell.length_b   1.000
_cell.length_c   1.000
_cell.angle_alpha   90.00
_cell.angle_beta   90.00
_cell.angle_gamma   90.00
#
_symmetry.space_group_name_H-M   'P 1'
#
loop_
_entity.id
_entity.type
_entity.pdbx_description
1 polymer ?
#
loop_
_entity_poly.entity_id
_entity_poly.type
_entity_poly.pdbx_seq_one_letter_code
_entity_poly.pdbx_strand_id
1 'polypeptide(L)'
;EVFGVDWPYAGAPWIQDPSFRWEGQLRADASEEQLRAAKHSFALVRDPRERIVSAWRSKAACGNDYGTDGLDREVMVRGLLQTVGLPVRSCLNLRSFLEVLKLAHERGRGPTLNKHWRPQQFWCFRKMAPGQWTEAAPISTPGFASRIASAFGDQSRPEFPHGHASHGHAPNITAEECALLNDITRTEYEALGLSMPTGCAVVA
;
A
#
# COMPACT_ATOMS: atom_id res chain seq x y z
N GLU A 1 2.76 -12.02 -30.45
CA GLU A 1 2.92 -10.55 -30.30
C GLU A 1 2.06 -10.10 -29.15
N VAL A 2 2.65 -9.44 -28.17
CA VAL A 2 1.94 -8.80 -27.06
C VAL A 2 2.08 -7.32 -27.34
N PHE A 3 0.97 -6.56 -27.35
CA PHE A 3 0.83 -5.14 -27.75
C PHE A 3 0.55 -4.93 -29.26
N GLY A 4 -0.71 -4.63 -29.58
CA GLY A 4 -1.23 -4.48 -30.95
C GLY A 4 -1.28 -3.05 -31.48
N VAL A 5 -0.58 -2.10 -30.84
CA VAL A 5 -0.51 -0.70 -31.28
C VAL A 5 0.89 -0.14 -30.97
N ASP A 6 1.45 0.64 -31.89
CA ASP A 6 2.72 1.34 -31.71
C ASP A 6 2.63 2.36 -30.57
N TRP A 7 3.64 2.37 -29.70
CA TRP A 7 3.74 3.31 -28.59
C TRP A 7 3.93 4.75 -29.11
N PRO A 8 2.95 5.67 -28.93
CA PRO A 8 2.96 6.95 -29.62
C PRO A 8 3.80 8.03 -28.90
N TYR A 9 4.48 7.69 -27.80
CA TYR A 9 5.25 8.62 -26.99
C TYR A 9 6.76 8.36 -27.12
N ALA A 10 7.57 9.40 -26.89
CA ALA A 10 9.02 9.24 -26.85
C ALA A 10 9.47 8.43 -25.62
N GLY A 11 10.35 7.45 -25.81
CA GLY A 11 10.84 6.56 -24.75
C GLY A 11 9.94 5.35 -24.50
N ALA A 12 10.28 4.51 -23.53
CA ALA A 12 9.45 3.36 -23.11
C ALA A 12 8.65 3.71 -21.83
N PRO A 13 7.51 3.07 -21.57
CA PRO A 13 6.83 3.20 -20.28
C PRO A 13 7.71 2.68 -19.12
N TRP A 14 7.60 3.34 -17.97
CA TRP A 14 8.36 3.02 -16.77
C TRP A 14 7.43 2.42 -15.72
N ILE A 15 7.91 1.39 -15.01
CA ILE A 15 7.19 0.80 -13.88
C ILE A 15 8.13 0.78 -12.67
N GLN A 16 7.61 1.23 -11.54
CA GLN A 16 8.30 1.10 -10.26
C GLN A 16 8.10 -0.33 -9.74
N ASP A 17 9.21 -1.01 -9.40
CA ASP A 17 9.24 -2.38 -8.87
C ASP A 17 8.49 -3.41 -9.73
N PRO A 18 8.86 -3.61 -11.01
CA PRO A 18 8.24 -4.64 -11.84
C PRO A 18 8.46 -6.03 -11.23
N SER A 19 7.45 -6.90 -11.30
CA SER A 19 7.63 -8.29 -10.88
C SER A 19 8.61 -9.02 -11.79
N PHE A 20 9.19 -10.14 -11.33
CA PHE A 20 10.18 -10.94 -12.08
C PHE A 20 9.69 -11.34 -13.48
N ARG A 21 8.38 -11.46 -13.69
CA ARG A 21 7.77 -11.76 -15.01
C ARG A 21 8.11 -10.69 -16.05
N TRP A 22 8.35 -9.46 -15.62
CA TRP A 22 8.60 -8.31 -16.48
C TRP A 22 10.06 -7.83 -16.44
N GLU A 23 10.96 -8.64 -15.88
CA GLU A 23 12.38 -8.34 -15.83
C GLU A 23 12.95 -8.15 -17.26
N GLY A 24 13.68 -7.06 -17.47
CA GLY A 24 14.22 -6.67 -18.79
C GLY A 24 13.20 -6.12 -19.80
N GLN A 25 11.90 -6.26 -19.55
CA GLN A 25 10.83 -5.73 -20.42
C GLN A 25 10.48 -4.28 -20.10
N LEU A 26 10.74 -3.85 -18.87
CA LEU A 26 10.43 -2.53 -18.37
C LEU A 26 11.69 -1.90 -17.79
N ARG A 27 11.86 -0.61 -18.01
CA ARG A 27 12.91 0.11 -17.29
C ARG A 27 12.44 0.34 -15.86
N ALA A 28 13.11 -0.32 -14.93
CA ALA A 28 12.92 -0.08 -13.51
C ALA A 28 13.53 1.28 -13.15
N ASP A 29 12.82 2.02 -12.29
CA ASP A 29 13.35 3.16 -11.53
C ASP A 29 13.64 4.46 -12.31
N ALA A 30 12.59 5.11 -12.82
CA ALA A 30 12.67 6.46 -13.35
C ALA A 30 13.29 7.45 -12.33
N SER A 31 14.14 8.35 -12.80
CA SER A 31 14.62 9.50 -12.01
C SER A 31 13.47 10.45 -11.69
N GLU A 32 13.63 11.28 -10.66
CA GLU A 32 12.63 12.30 -10.31
C GLU A 32 12.37 13.26 -11.47
N GLU A 33 13.41 13.65 -12.22
CA GLU A 33 13.29 14.49 -13.41
C GLU A 33 12.43 13.82 -14.50
N GLN A 34 12.66 12.53 -14.76
CA GLN A 34 11.86 11.77 -15.73
C GLN A 34 10.40 11.63 -15.29
N LEU A 35 10.14 11.42 -14.00
CA LEU A 35 8.78 11.39 -13.45
C LEU A 35 8.06 12.73 -13.62
N ARG A 36 8.77 13.85 -13.38
CA ARG A 36 8.23 15.21 -13.56
C ARG A 36 8.02 15.59 -15.03
N ALA A 37 8.86 15.08 -15.93
CA ALA A 37 8.74 15.31 -17.37
C ALA A 37 7.70 14.41 -18.04
N ALA A 38 7.19 13.38 -17.36
CA ALA A 38 6.22 12.46 -17.92
C ALA A 38 4.90 13.18 -18.19
N LYS A 39 4.34 12.98 -19.39
CA LYS A 39 3.02 13.51 -19.77
C LYS A 39 1.90 12.92 -18.90
N HIS A 40 2.06 11.64 -18.52
CA HIS A 40 1.15 10.90 -17.67
C HIS A 40 1.95 10.12 -16.63
N SER A 41 1.55 10.21 -15.36
CA SER A 41 2.13 9.46 -14.25
C SER A 41 1.02 8.94 -13.34
N PHE A 42 0.97 7.62 -13.14
CA PHE A 42 -0.06 6.97 -12.32
C PHE A 42 0.57 6.20 -11.17
N ALA A 43 0.03 6.38 -9.96
CA ALA A 43 0.42 5.60 -8.79
C ALA A 43 -0.76 4.74 -8.32
N LEU A 44 -0.55 3.43 -8.29
CA LEU A 44 -1.48 2.50 -7.67
C LEU A 44 -1.21 2.44 -6.17
N VAL A 45 -2.15 2.92 -5.36
CA VAL A 45 -2.02 2.91 -3.90
C VAL A 45 -2.94 1.87 -3.28
N ARG A 46 -2.60 1.38 -2.10
CA ARG A 46 -3.53 0.56 -1.31
C ARG A 46 -4.33 1.46 -0.38
N ASP A 47 -5.57 1.07 -0.09
CA ASP A 47 -6.29 1.69 1.03
C ASP A 47 -5.46 1.57 2.32
N PRO A 48 -5.16 2.68 3.01
CA PRO A 48 -4.32 2.67 4.20
C PRO A 48 -4.80 1.71 5.30
N ARG A 49 -6.11 1.56 5.53
CA ARG A 49 -6.64 0.70 6.61
C ARG A 49 -6.55 -0.76 6.22
N GLU A 50 -6.97 -1.10 5.00
CA GLU A 50 -6.83 -2.45 4.47
C GLU A 50 -5.37 -2.91 4.45
N ARG A 51 -4.45 -2.01 4.10
CA ARG A 51 -3.01 -2.29 4.13
C ARG A 51 -2.53 -2.66 5.53
N ILE A 52 -2.89 -1.88 6.55
CA ILE A 52 -2.48 -2.13 7.94
C ILE A 52 -3.07 -3.44 8.47
N VAL A 53 -4.35 -3.72 8.21
CA VAL A 53 -5.00 -4.98 8.62
C VAL A 53 -4.42 -6.19 7.89
N SER A 54 -4.16 -6.06 6.58
CA SER A 54 -3.51 -7.08 5.76
C SER A 54 -2.08 -7.37 6.23
N ALA A 55 -1.32 -6.33 6.58
CA ALA A 55 0.01 -6.48 7.16
C ALA A 55 -0.05 -7.19 8.52
N TRP A 56 -0.98 -6.81 9.40
CA TRP A 56 -1.15 -7.50 10.68
C TRP A 56 -1.44 -9.00 10.49
N ARG A 57 -2.41 -9.35 9.64
CA ARG A 57 -2.76 -10.75 9.34
C ARG A 57 -1.55 -11.55 8.88
N SER A 58 -0.81 -11.02 7.91
CA SER A 58 0.28 -11.74 7.26
C SER A 58 1.58 -11.75 8.06
N LYS A 59 1.82 -10.77 8.94
CA LYS A 59 3.14 -10.51 9.56
C LYS A 59 3.14 -10.34 11.09
N ALA A 60 2.00 -10.26 11.77
CA ALA A 60 1.98 -10.01 13.23
C ALA A 60 1.00 -10.87 14.03
N ALA A 61 -0.06 -11.40 13.42
CA ALA A 61 -1.14 -12.07 14.13
C ALA A 61 -0.67 -13.30 14.95
N CYS A 62 -1.27 -13.47 16.14
CA CYS A 62 -0.98 -14.60 17.04
C CYS A 62 -1.65 -15.91 16.64
N GLY A 63 -2.68 -15.88 15.78
CA GLY A 63 -3.40 -17.08 15.32
C GLY A 63 -2.81 -17.66 14.04
N ASN A 64 -3.10 -18.95 13.79
CA ASN A 64 -2.73 -19.62 12.53
C ASN A 64 -3.78 -19.43 11.43
N ASP A 65 -4.97 -18.92 11.78
CA ASP A 65 -6.14 -18.81 10.88
C ASP A 65 -6.01 -17.70 9.82
N TYR A 66 -4.93 -16.92 9.89
CA TYR A 66 -4.66 -15.79 8.99
C TYR A 66 -3.58 -16.08 7.95
N GLY A 67 -3.04 -17.31 7.90
CA GLY A 67 -1.94 -17.65 7.00
C GLY A 67 -0.67 -16.85 7.28
N THR A 68 -0.43 -16.50 8.55
CA THR A 68 0.69 -15.66 8.96
C THR A 68 2.02 -16.34 8.68
N ASP A 69 2.94 -15.61 8.05
CA ASP A 69 4.30 -16.10 7.80
C ASP A 69 5.07 -16.16 9.13
N GLY A 70 5.25 -17.38 9.65
CA GLY A 70 5.82 -17.60 10.98
C GLY A 70 7.25 -17.10 11.13
N LEU A 71 8.08 -17.21 10.08
CA LEU A 71 9.47 -16.76 10.10
C LEU A 71 9.56 -15.24 10.12
N ASP A 72 8.78 -14.59 9.25
CA ASP A 72 8.72 -13.13 9.21
C ASP A 72 8.09 -12.55 10.48
N ARG A 73 7.10 -13.23 11.06
CA ARG A 73 6.35 -12.73 12.21
C ARG A 73 7.24 -12.37 13.39
N GLU A 74 8.11 -13.28 13.81
CA GLU A 74 8.96 -13.06 14.99
C GLU A 74 9.89 -11.86 14.79
N VAL A 75 10.53 -11.78 13.61
CA VAL A 75 11.46 -10.70 13.27
C VAL A 75 10.73 -9.36 13.18
N MET A 76 9.59 -9.32 12.50
CA MET A 76 8.88 -8.06 12.27
C MET A 76 8.19 -7.53 13.54
N VAL A 77 7.61 -8.40 14.37
CA VAL A 77 7.00 -8.01 15.66
C VAL A 77 8.07 -7.51 16.62
N ARG A 78 9.21 -8.21 16.72
CA ARG A 78 10.36 -7.76 17.53
C ARG A 78 10.81 -6.36 17.08
N GLY A 79 11.03 -6.16 15.78
CA GLY A 79 11.48 -4.87 15.24
C GLY A 79 10.49 -3.73 15.50
N LEU A 80 9.19 -4.00 15.37
CA LEU A 80 8.14 -3.03 15.68
C LEU A 80 8.16 -2.63 17.17
N LEU A 81 8.22 -3.60 18.09
CA LEU A 81 8.23 -3.34 19.53
C LEU A 81 9.51 -2.61 19.98
N GLN A 82 10.66 -2.98 19.42
CA GLN A 82 11.94 -2.31 19.67
C GLN A 82 11.92 -0.85 19.21
N THR A 83 11.24 -0.53 18.11
CA THR A 83 11.09 0.84 17.60
C THR A 83 10.43 1.77 18.62
N VAL A 84 9.61 1.22 19.52
CA VAL A 84 8.92 1.95 20.59
C VAL A 84 9.38 1.54 22.00
N GLY A 85 10.48 0.80 22.13
CA GLY A 85 11.04 0.42 23.43
C GLY A 85 10.11 -0.43 24.31
N LEU A 86 9.29 -1.29 23.70
CA LEU A 86 8.41 -2.22 24.43
C LEU A 86 9.04 -3.61 24.55
N PRO A 87 8.63 -4.43 25.55
CA PRO A 87 9.10 -5.81 25.70
C PRO A 87 8.85 -6.66 24.45
N VAL A 88 9.80 -7.51 24.11
CA VAL A 88 9.73 -8.39 22.93
C VAL A 88 8.61 -9.41 23.09
N ARG A 89 7.85 -9.63 22.01
CA ARG A 89 6.81 -10.66 21.88
C ARG A 89 6.97 -11.33 20.52
N SER A 90 6.44 -12.55 20.39
CA SER A 90 6.47 -13.30 19.12
C SER A 90 5.33 -12.92 18.17
N CYS A 91 4.26 -12.31 18.69
CA CYS A 91 3.06 -11.96 17.93
C CYS A 91 2.26 -10.86 18.67
N LEU A 92 1.29 -10.27 17.98
CA LEU A 92 0.35 -9.28 18.52
C LEU A 92 -1.07 -9.58 18.03
N ASN A 93 -2.08 -9.44 18.89
CA ASN A 93 -3.48 -9.33 18.45
C ASN A 93 -3.69 -7.96 17.76
N LEU A 94 -4.83 -7.79 17.07
CA LEU A 94 -5.07 -6.60 16.26
C LEU A 94 -4.99 -5.31 17.09
N ARG A 95 -5.74 -5.23 18.19
CA ARG A 95 -5.68 -4.10 19.13
C ARG A 95 -4.25 -3.73 19.57
N SER A 96 -3.49 -4.68 20.14
CA SER A 96 -2.12 -4.40 20.61
C SER A 96 -1.20 -3.96 19.47
N PHE A 97 -1.38 -4.52 18.27
CA PHE A 97 -0.63 -4.09 17.09
C PHE A 97 -0.95 -2.64 16.70
N LEU A 98 -2.23 -2.26 16.69
CA LEU A 98 -2.66 -0.89 16.40
C LEU A 98 -2.18 0.10 17.47
N GLU A 99 -2.27 -0.24 18.75
CA GLU A 99 -1.75 0.59 19.84
C GLU A 99 -0.25 0.85 19.70
N VAL A 100 0.54 -0.18 19.35
CA VAL A 100 1.98 -0.05 19.10
C VAL A 100 2.28 0.82 17.88
N LEU A 101 1.50 0.69 16.80
CA LEU A 101 1.64 1.57 15.63
C LEU A 101 1.29 3.02 15.96
N LYS A 102 0.20 3.26 16.68
CA LYS A 102 -0.19 4.60 17.13
C LYS A 102 0.95 5.23 17.95
N LEU A 103 1.51 4.49 18.91
CA LEU A 103 2.65 4.94 19.70
C LEU A 103 3.89 5.25 18.82
N ALA A 104 4.16 4.43 17.80
CA ALA A 104 5.26 4.69 16.88
C ALA A 104 5.04 6.00 16.10
N HIS A 105 3.81 6.27 15.65
CA HIS A 105 3.45 7.52 14.99
C HIS A 105 3.55 8.72 15.93
N GLU A 106 3.04 8.63 17.15
CA GLU A 106 3.12 9.68 18.18
C GLU A 106 4.57 10.03 18.55
N ARG A 107 5.49 9.07 18.44
CA ARG A 107 6.93 9.27 18.64
C ARG A 107 7.70 9.69 17.37
N GLY A 108 7.00 10.01 16.28
CA GLY A 108 7.62 10.41 15.02
C GLY A 108 8.41 9.30 14.32
N ARG A 109 8.18 8.02 14.68
CA ARG A 109 8.88 6.86 14.09
C ARG A 109 8.23 6.33 12.83
N GLY A 110 7.07 6.86 12.43
CA GLY A 110 6.32 6.47 11.22
C GLY A 110 7.21 6.27 9.97
N PRO A 111 8.08 7.24 9.59
CA PRO A 111 8.96 7.10 8.43
C PRO A 111 10.02 5.99 8.53
N THR A 112 10.35 5.55 9.75
CA THR A 112 11.37 4.52 10.01
C THR A 112 10.80 3.10 10.16
N LEU A 113 9.48 2.97 10.23
CA LEU A 113 8.82 1.66 10.34
C LEU A 113 9.23 0.72 9.19
N ASN A 114 9.13 -0.59 9.40
CA ASN A 114 9.27 -1.56 8.32
C ASN A 114 8.25 -1.27 7.20
N LYS A 115 8.62 -1.53 5.94
CA LYS A 115 7.80 -1.25 4.74
C LYS A 115 6.36 -1.81 4.80
N HIS A 116 6.10 -2.86 5.57
CA HIS A 116 4.76 -3.43 5.71
C HIS A 116 3.81 -2.54 6.54
N TRP A 117 4.34 -1.79 7.50
CA TRP A 117 3.55 -0.91 8.38
C TRP A 117 3.76 0.58 8.07
N ARG A 118 4.88 0.93 7.44
CA ARG A 118 5.22 2.31 7.07
C ARG A 118 4.13 2.92 6.18
N PRO A 119 3.68 4.15 6.46
CA PRO A 119 2.79 4.89 5.58
C PRO A 119 3.35 5.02 4.16
N GLN A 120 2.51 4.83 3.13
CA GLN A 120 2.94 4.77 1.73
C GLN A 120 3.63 6.06 1.28
N GLN A 121 3.24 7.22 1.81
CA GLN A 121 3.86 8.51 1.49
C GLN A 121 5.36 8.57 1.84
N PHE A 122 5.82 7.75 2.80
CA PHE A 122 7.24 7.73 3.21
C PHE A 122 8.08 6.67 2.48
N TRP A 123 7.48 5.85 1.61
CA TRP A 123 8.21 4.84 0.83
C TRP A 123 7.87 4.88 -0.65
N CYS A 124 6.61 4.64 -1.00
CA CYS A 124 6.15 4.61 -2.38
C CYS A 124 6.36 5.97 -3.07
N PHE A 125 6.19 7.06 -2.32
CA PHE A 125 6.25 8.44 -2.81
C PHE A 125 7.55 9.17 -2.45
N ARG A 126 8.65 8.43 -2.19
CA ARG A 126 9.94 9.02 -1.78
C ARG A 126 10.58 9.93 -2.84
N LYS A 127 10.24 9.73 -4.12
CA LYS A 127 10.78 10.51 -5.27
C LYS A 127 9.85 11.64 -5.71
N MET A 128 8.55 11.47 -5.54
CA MET A 128 7.53 12.39 -6.03
C MET A 128 6.30 12.25 -5.13
N ALA A 129 5.88 13.37 -4.52
CA ALA A 129 4.75 13.39 -3.60
C ALA A 129 3.45 12.99 -4.31
N PRO A 130 2.45 12.41 -3.61
CA PRO A 130 1.22 11.93 -4.25
C PRO A 130 0.53 12.97 -5.13
N GLY A 131 0.43 14.23 -4.69
CA GLY A 131 -0.18 15.31 -5.46
C GLY A 131 0.60 15.79 -6.69
N GLN A 132 1.79 15.23 -6.95
CA GLN A 132 2.58 15.51 -8.16
C GLN A 132 2.40 14.44 -9.25
N TRP A 133 1.71 13.34 -8.94
CA TRP A 133 1.30 12.35 -9.94
C TRP A 133 0.10 12.88 -10.73
N THR A 134 -0.05 12.50 -12.01
CA THR A 134 -1.28 12.77 -12.75
C THR A 134 -2.49 12.22 -12.02
N GLU A 135 -2.35 11.02 -11.45
CA GLU A 135 -3.34 10.43 -10.56
C GLU A 135 -2.71 9.39 -9.64
N ALA A 136 -3.09 9.40 -8.36
CA ALA A 136 -2.74 8.39 -7.37
C ALA A 136 -4.02 7.85 -6.74
N ALA A 137 -4.34 6.58 -6.98
CA ALA A 137 -5.64 6.02 -6.58
C ALA A 137 -5.60 4.51 -6.28
N PRO A 138 -6.50 3.99 -5.43
CA PRO A 138 -6.72 2.56 -5.24
C PRO A 138 -7.23 1.82 -6.48
N ILE A 139 -7.02 0.50 -6.53
CA ILE A 139 -7.61 -0.37 -7.58
C ILE A 139 -9.15 -0.31 -7.59
N SER A 140 -9.76 0.02 -6.46
CA SER A 140 -11.22 0.12 -6.29
C SER A 140 -11.78 1.43 -6.83
N THR A 141 -10.94 2.40 -7.22
CA THR A 141 -11.40 3.67 -7.77
C THR A 141 -12.08 3.46 -9.13
N PRO A 142 -13.37 3.82 -9.28
CA PRO A 142 -14.09 3.64 -10.53
C PRO A 142 -13.39 4.30 -11.73
N GLY A 143 -13.24 3.51 -12.80
CA GLY A 143 -12.63 3.94 -14.05
C GLY A 143 -11.12 4.21 -14.00
N PHE A 144 -10.42 3.92 -12.89
CA PHE A 144 -8.98 4.15 -12.79
C PHE A 144 -8.19 3.31 -13.80
N ALA A 145 -8.53 2.03 -13.94
CA ALA A 145 -7.97 1.14 -14.95
C ALA A 145 -8.17 1.69 -16.38
N SER A 146 -9.36 2.20 -16.71
CA SER A 146 -9.65 2.80 -18.02
C SER A 146 -8.88 4.09 -18.28
N ARG A 147 -8.64 4.93 -17.25
CA ARG A 147 -7.81 6.13 -17.39
C ARG A 147 -6.35 5.78 -17.65
N ILE A 148 -5.83 4.75 -16.98
CA ILE A 148 -4.50 4.21 -17.26
C ILE A 148 -4.45 3.69 -18.70
N ALA A 149 -5.37 2.81 -19.10
CA ALA A 149 -5.43 2.25 -20.45
C ALA A 149 -5.48 3.35 -21.53
N SER A 150 -6.30 4.38 -21.31
CA SER A 150 -6.39 5.53 -22.22
C SER A 150 -5.06 6.27 -22.38
N ALA A 151 -4.27 6.40 -21.31
CA ALA A 151 -2.94 6.99 -21.36
C ALA A 151 -1.91 6.10 -22.07
N PHE A 152 -2.20 4.80 -22.21
CA PHE A 152 -1.46 3.87 -23.07
C PHE A 152 -1.99 3.81 -24.50
N GLY A 153 -2.96 4.66 -24.87
CA GLY A 153 -3.59 4.67 -26.20
C GLY A 153 -4.65 3.56 -26.37
N ASP A 154 -4.94 2.79 -25.33
CA ASP A 154 -5.96 1.75 -25.35
C ASP A 154 -7.33 2.34 -25.01
N GLN A 155 -8.28 2.18 -25.94
CA GLN A 155 -9.67 2.64 -25.78
C GLN A 155 -10.57 1.57 -25.14
N SER A 156 -10.00 0.42 -24.77
CA SER A 156 -10.69 -0.58 -23.98
C SER A 156 -11.08 -0.01 -22.60
N ARG A 157 -12.05 -0.64 -21.95
CA ARG A 157 -12.49 -0.29 -20.59
C ARG A 157 -12.11 -1.43 -19.65
N PRO A 158 -10.81 -1.66 -19.42
CA PRO A 158 -10.39 -2.75 -18.56
C PRO A 158 -10.81 -2.44 -17.13
N GLU A 159 -11.01 -3.49 -16.36
CA GLU A 159 -11.19 -3.41 -14.92
C GLU A 159 -9.99 -4.07 -14.26
N PHE A 160 -9.57 -3.54 -13.11
CA PHE A 160 -8.63 -4.28 -12.28
C PHE A 160 -9.29 -5.57 -11.78
N PRO A 161 -8.53 -6.65 -11.61
CA PRO A 161 -9.07 -7.86 -11.00
C PRO A 161 -9.64 -7.51 -9.62
N HIS A 162 -10.90 -7.87 -9.40
CA HIS A 162 -11.69 -7.55 -8.20
C HIS A 162 -11.19 -8.24 -6.91
N GLY A 163 -10.13 -9.06 -6.97
CA GLY A 163 -9.70 -9.88 -5.86
C GLY A 163 -8.20 -10.09 -5.78
N HIS A 164 -7.58 -9.51 -4.74
CA HIS A 164 -6.32 -9.98 -4.17
C HIS A 164 -6.55 -10.30 -2.69
N ALA A 165 -7.59 -11.09 -2.39
CA ALA A 165 -7.86 -11.52 -1.03
C ALA A 165 -6.71 -12.44 -0.59
N SER A 166 -5.97 -12.02 0.43
CA SER A 166 -5.10 -12.92 1.17
C SER A 166 -5.98 -14.03 1.77
N HIS A 167 -5.66 -15.29 1.47
CA HIS A 167 -6.33 -16.45 2.06
C HIS A 167 -6.40 -16.29 3.58
N GLY A 168 -7.60 -16.38 4.17
CA GLY A 168 -7.80 -16.28 5.62
C GLY A 168 -9.06 -15.52 6.00
N HIS A 169 -9.50 -15.68 7.25
CA HIS A 169 -10.68 -14.99 7.76
C HIS A 169 -10.44 -13.47 7.89
N ALA A 170 -11.42 -12.66 7.48
CA ALA A 170 -11.44 -11.25 7.83
C ALA A 170 -11.60 -11.13 9.35
N PRO A 171 -10.75 -10.33 10.05
CA PRO A 171 -10.94 -10.13 11.47
C PRO A 171 -12.21 -9.34 11.73
N ASN A 172 -12.89 -9.65 12.83
CA ASN A 172 -13.92 -8.75 13.34
C ASN A 172 -13.24 -7.54 13.99
N ILE A 173 -13.50 -6.35 13.47
CA ILE A 173 -12.87 -5.11 13.92
C ILE A 173 -13.83 -4.38 14.85
N THR A 174 -13.42 -4.14 16.09
CA THR A 174 -14.26 -3.41 17.05
C THR A 174 -14.30 -1.90 16.75
N ALA A 175 -15.23 -1.18 17.37
CA ALA A 175 -15.31 0.28 17.23
C ALA A 175 -14.02 0.98 17.71
N GLU A 176 -13.38 0.47 18.75
CA GLU A 176 -12.12 1.00 19.28
C GLU A 176 -10.95 0.75 18.32
N GLU A 177 -10.84 -0.46 17.77
CA GLU A 177 -9.81 -0.79 16.77
C GLU A 177 -9.97 0.04 15.50
N CYS A 178 -11.22 0.29 15.10
CA CYS A 178 -11.57 1.17 14.00
C CYS A 178 -11.14 2.62 14.26
N ALA A 179 -11.36 3.15 15.47
CA ALA A 179 -10.88 4.47 15.86
C ALA A 179 -9.34 4.55 15.81
N LEU A 180 -8.64 3.52 16.30
CA LEU A 180 -7.18 3.44 16.20
C LEU A 180 -6.71 3.44 14.74
N LEU A 181 -7.35 2.65 13.86
CA LEU A 181 -7.05 2.64 12.44
C LEU A 181 -7.20 4.02 11.80
N ASN A 182 -8.30 4.74 12.11
CA ASN A 182 -8.52 6.10 11.62
C ASN A 182 -7.40 7.03 12.06
N ASP A 183 -7.02 6.99 13.34
CA ASP A 183 -5.94 7.82 13.86
C ASP A 183 -4.60 7.56 13.19
N ILE A 184 -4.22 6.29 13.06
CA ILE A 184 -2.93 5.89 12.47
C ILE A 184 -2.84 6.30 10.99
N THR A 185 -3.95 6.18 10.26
CA THR A 185 -3.99 6.35 8.80
C THR A 185 -4.37 7.76 8.35
N ARG A 186 -4.83 8.64 9.25
CA ARG A 186 -5.35 9.98 8.91
C ARG A 186 -4.44 10.79 8.01
N THR A 187 -3.19 10.95 8.43
CA THR A 187 -2.18 11.71 7.68
C THR A 187 -1.80 11.04 6.35
N GLU A 188 -1.94 9.72 6.24
CA GLU A 188 -1.74 9.00 4.99
C GLU A 188 -2.91 9.25 4.02
N TYR A 189 -4.17 9.18 4.47
CA TYR A 189 -5.32 9.55 3.62
C TYR A 189 -5.21 10.99 3.12
N GLU A 190 -4.88 11.94 4.00
CA GLU A 190 -4.66 13.35 3.64
C GLU A 190 -3.53 13.50 2.61
N ALA A 191 -2.38 12.87 2.84
CA ALA A 191 -1.25 12.92 1.93
C ALA A 191 -1.56 12.33 0.55
N LEU A 192 -2.39 11.27 0.51
CA LEU A 192 -2.81 10.60 -0.72
C LEU A 192 -3.98 11.30 -1.42
N GLY A 193 -4.59 12.32 -0.81
CA GLY A 193 -5.78 12.99 -1.35
C GLY A 193 -7.02 12.09 -1.38
N LEU A 194 -7.08 11.08 -0.51
CA LEU A 194 -8.16 10.10 -0.44
C LEU A 194 -9.16 10.44 0.66
N SER A 195 -10.43 10.13 0.44
CA SER A 195 -11.46 10.24 1.49
C SER A 195 -11.33 9.08 2.47
N MET A 196 -11.28 9.39 3.76
CA MET A 196 -11.33 8.39 4.81
C MET A 196 -12.73 7.73 4.85
N PRO A 197 -12.83 6.39 5.00
CA PRO A 197 -14.12 5.72 5.13
C PRO A 197 -14.89 6.18 6.37
N THR A 198 -16.20 6.38 6.24
CA THR A 198 -17.09 6.78 7.35
C THR A 198 -17.47 5.62 8.28
N GLY A 199 -17.14 4.38 7.92
CA GLY A 199 -17.42 3.17 8.71
C GLY A 199 -16.18 2.35 9.04
N CYS A 200 -16.40 1.19 9.69
CA CYS A 200 -15.34 0.26 10.10
C CYS A 200 -15.22 -0.96 9.17
N ALA A 201 -16.00 -0.99 8.08
CA ALA A 201 -15.86 -2.04 7.08
C ALA A 201 -14.50 -1.89 6.39
N VAL A 202 -13.62 -2.86 6.63
CA VAL A 202 -12.41 -3.05 5.85
C VAL A 202 -12.79 -4.03 4.75
N VAL A 203 -12.71 -3.61 3.48
CA VAL A 203 -13.06 -4.49 2.36
C VAL A 203 -12.00 -5.59 2.32
N ALA A 204 -12.45 -6.83 2.39
CA ALA A 204 -11.59 -8.01 2.51
C ALA A 204 -11.01 -8.45 1.17
#